data_AF-A0A4P7LAR0-F1
#
_entry.id   AF-A0A4P7LAR0-F1
#
_cell.length_a   1.000
_cell.length_b   1.000
_cell.length_c   1.000
_cell.angle_alpha   90.00
_cell.angle_beta   90.00
_cell.angle_gamma   90.00
#
_symmetry.space_group_name_H-M   'P 1'
#
loop_
_entity.id
_entity.type
_entity.pdbx_description
1 polymer ?
#
loop_
_entity_poly.entity_id
_entity_poly.type
_entity_poly.pdbx_seq_one_letter_code
_entity_poly.pdbx_strand_id
1 'polypeptide(L)'
;MSSCYDQTILDFWTLTAEESTLLSGMTDKDRLGFATQLKFIDIHGRFHEHHNEIIDPQAVQWLATQIKVTPDLLGSYDFPVVRAGVMVNKFCRRSKRHFLVHG
;
A
#
# COMPACT_ATOMS: atom_id res chain seq x y z
N MET A 1 23.70 16.08 -2.82
CA MET A 1 23.55 14.73 -2.23
C MET A 1 22.08 14.51 -1.84
N SER A 2 21.15 14.53 -2.80
CA SER A 2 19.69 14.45 -2.50
C SER A 2 18.95 13.31 -3.21
N SER A 3 19.64 12.41 -3.92
CA SER A 3 18.98 11.38 -4.74
C SER A 3 18.83 10.02 -4.06
N CYS A 4 19.53 9.75 -2.96
CA CYS A 4 19.51 8.43 -2.32
C CYS A 4 18.28 8.23 -1.41
N TYR A 5 17.82 9.30 -0.76
CA TYR A 5 16.66 9.25 0.14
C TYR A 5 15.36 8.93 -0.62
N ASP A 6 15.20 9.54 -1.79
CA ASP A 6 14.08 9.34 -2.71
C ASP A 6 13.99 7.88 -3.19
N GLN A 7 15.10 7.32 -3.68
CA GLN A 7 15.15 5.91 -4.11
C GLN A 7 14.83 4.91 -3.00
N THR A 8 15.28 5.19 -1.77
CA THR A 8 15.03 4.32 -0.63
C THR A 8 13.53 4.31 -0.27
N ILE A 9 12.86 5.47 -0.35
CA ILE A 9 11.41 5.56 -0.18
C ILE A 9 10.72 4.77 -1.29
N LEU A 10 11.04 5.00 -2.56
CA LEU A 10 10.39 4.29 -3.66
C LEU A 10 10.54 2.76 -3.58
N ASP A 11 11.69 2.26 -3.11
CA ASP A 11 11.93 0.84 -2.88
C ASP A 11 10.93 0.25 -1.86
N PHE A 12 10.79 0.90 -0.70
CA PHE A 12 9.80 0.47 0.31
C PHE A 12 8.35 0.51 -0.20
N TRP A 13 8.06 1.45 -1.09
CA TRP A 13 6.74 1.62 -1.72
C TRP A 13 6.56 0.79 -3.00
N THR A 14 7.49 -0.12 -3.33
CA THR A 14 7.39 -1.00 -4.49
C THR A 14 6.57 -2.26 -4.18
N LEU A 15 5.48 -2.48 -4.94
CA LEU A 15 4.61 -3.65 -4.80
C LEU A 15 5.25 -4.87 -5.45
N THR A 16 5.33 -5.95 -4.69
CA THR A 16 5.64 -7.28 -5.17
C THR A 16 4.51 -7.86 -6.02
N ALA A 17 4.81 -8.90 -6.80
CA ALA A 17 3.81 -9.61 -7.60
C ALA A 17 2.66 -10.17 -6.72
N GLU A 18 2.96 -10.56 -5.49
CA GLU A 18 1.96 -11.04 -4.53
C GLU A 18 1.04 -9.92 -4.03
N GLU A 19 1.58 -8.72 -3.79
CA GLU A 19 0.77 -7.56 -3.41
C GLU A 19 -0.12 -7.13 -4.56
N SER A 20 0.42 -7.06 -5.78
CA SER A 20 -0.39 -6.68 -6.96
C SER A 20 -1.52 -7.68 -7.24
N THR A 21 -1.34 -8.99 -6.98
CA THR A 21 -2.44 -9.95 -7.08
C THR A 21 -3.48 -9.81 -5.94
N LEU A 22 -3.08 -9.37 -4.74
CA LEU A 22 -4.02 -9.07 -3.65
C LEU A 22 -4.94 -7.88 -3.98
N LEU A 23 -4.45 -6.96 -4.82
CA LEU A 23 -5.19 -5.82 -5.37
C LEU A 23 -6.08 -6.24 -6.55
N SER A 24 -5.95 -7.45 -7.07
CA SER A 24 -6.79 -7.94 -8.16
C SER A 24 -8.24 -8.11 -7.68
N GLY A 25 -9.20 -7.65 -8.49
CA GLY A 25 -10.63 -7.68 -8.17
C GLY A 25 -11.15 -6.49 -7.35
N MET A 26 -10.31 -5.50 -7.05
CA MET A 26 -10.71 -4.22 -6.44
C MET A 26 -10.94 -3.15 -7.51
N THR A 27 -11.73 -2.12 -7.20
CA THR A 27 -11.87 -0.93 -8.08
C THR A 27 -10.60 -0.10 -8.05
N ASP A 28 -10.29 0.68 -9.08
CA ASP A 28 -9.02 1.43 -9.16
C ASP A 28 -8.75 2.33 -7.95
N LYS A 29 -9.83 2.95 -7.41
CA LYS A 29 -9.78 3.72 -6.17
C LYS A 29 -9.39 2.86 -4.96
N ASP A 30 -10.04 1.70 -4.81
CA ASP A 30 -9.80 0.80 -3.69
C ASP A 30 -8.42 0.13 -3.79
N ARG A 31 -7.95 -0.14 -5.02
CA ARG A 31 -6.62 -0.66 -5.29
C ARG A 31 -5.54 0.31 -4.82
N LEU A 32 -5.66 1.60 -5.17
CA LEU A 32 -4.68 2.61 -4.77
C LEU A 32 -4.67 2.79 -3.24
N GLY A 33 -5.84 3.01 -2.63
CA GLY A 33 -5.94 3.19 -1.19
C GLY A 33 -5.47 1.99 -0.38
N PHE A 34 -5.82 0.78 -0.83
CA PHE A 34 -5.36 -0.46 -0.18
C PHE A 34 -3.86 -0.65 -0.35
N ALA A 35 -3.30 -0.40 -1.54
CA ALA A 35 -1.85 -0.50 -1.78
C ALA A 35 -1.07 0.45 -0.87
N THR A 36 -1.55 1.69 -0.77
CA THR A 36 -1.00 2.71 0.14
C THR A 36 -1.06 2.24 1.59
N GLN A 37 -2.21 1.76 2.05
CA GLN A 37 -2.35 1.31 3.44
C GLN A 37 -1.47 0.11 3.75
N LEU A 38 -1.35 -0.82 2.81
CA LEU A 38 -0.57 -2.03 2.94
C LEU A 38 0.92 -1.73 3.04
N LYS A 39 1.45 -0.81 2.22
CA LYS A 39 2.85 -0.33 2.36
C LYS A 39 3.06 0.45 3.64
N PHE A 40 2.09 1.27 4.04
CA PHE A 40 2.19 2.03 5.27
C PHE A 40 2.30 1.13 6.51
N ILE A 41 1.51 0.06 6.59
CA ILE A 41 1.60 -0.92 7.68
C ILE A 41 2.94 -1.67 7.62
N ASP A 42 3.45 -1.99 6.44
CA ASP A 42 4.74 -2.67 6.27
C ASP A 42 5.90 -1.81 6.79
N ILE A 43 5.88 -0.50 6.48
CA ILE A 43 6.91 0.47 6.85
C ILE A 43 6.80 0.91 8.33
N HIS A 44 5.58 1.22 8.79
CA HIS A 44 5.36 1.83 10.11
C HIS A 44 4.80 0.86 11.15
N GLY A 45 4.38 -0.35 10.77
CA GLY A 45 3.78 -1.34 11.67
C GLY A 45 2.38 -0.99 12.17
N ARG A 46 1.72 0.03 11.61
CA ARG A 46 0.42 0.54 12.07
C ARG A 46 -0.48 1.00 10.92
N PHE A 47 -1.77 1.13 11.20
CA PHE A 47 -2.72 1.72 10.25
C PHE A 47 -2.60 3.25 10.25
N HIS A 48 -2.99 3.88 9.14
CA HIS A 48 -3.17 5.33 9.13
C HIS A 48 -4.40 5.66 9.98
N GLU A 49 -4.20 6.46 11.02
CA GLU A 49 -5.28 6.85 11.93
C GLU A 49 -5.94 8.16 11.44
N HIS A 50 -5.23 8.95 10.64
CA HIS A 50 -5.68 10.24 10.16
C HIS A 50 -5.46 10.41 8.65
N HIS A 51 -6.47 10.97 7.95
CA HIS A 51 -6.34 11.41 6.56
C HIS A 51 -5.26 12.49 6.34
N ASN A 52 -4.82 13.13 7.42
CA ASN A 52 -3.83 14.22 7.39
C ASN A 52 -2.40 13.73 7.69
N GLU A 53 -2.18 12.43 7.84
CA GLU A 53 -0.83 11.87 7.82
C GLU A 53 -0.29 12.03 6.40
N ILE A 54 0.80 12.80 6.27
CA ILE A 54 1.39 13.17 4.99
C ILE A 54 1.99 11.92 4.36
N ILE A 55 1.24 11.29 3.47
CA ILE A 55 1.79 10.29 2.56
C ILE A 55 2.59 11.05 1.51
N ASP A 56 3.84 10.63 1.31
CA ASP A 56 4.70 11.29 0.33
C ASP A 56 4.06 11.21 -1.08
N PRO A 57 3.85 12.33 -1.77
CA PRO A 57 3.18 12.34 -3.07
C PRO A 57 3.95 11.55 -4.13
N GLN A 58 5.29 11.43 -4.02
CA GLN A 58 6.07 10.59 -4.93
C GLN A 58 5.79 9.11 -4.69
N ALA A 59 5.62 8.70 -3.43
CA ALA A 59 5.25 7.33 -3.10
C ALA A 59 3.87 6.96 -3.64
N VAL A 60 2.89 7.86 -3.53
CA VAL A 60 1.55 7.67 -4.14
C VAL A 60 1.64 7.57 -5.65
N GLN A 61 2.39 8.47 -6.29
CA GLN A 61 2.59 8.46 -7.74
C GLN A 61 3.27 7.16 -8.22
N TRP A 62 4.25 6.68 -7.46
CA TRP A 62 4.95 5.43 -7.74
C TRP A 62 4.02 4.22 -7.65
N LEU A 63 3.23 4.13 -6.57
CA LEU A 63 2.22 3.09 -6.44
C LEU A 63 1.21 3.12 -7.59
N ALA A 64 0.69 4.31 -7.90
CA ALA A 64 -0.29 4.51 -8.96
C ALA A 64 0.23 4.03 -10.33
N THR A 65 1.52 4.29 -10.61
CA THR A 65 2.20 3.80 -11.82
C THR A 65 2.26 2.28 -11.89
N GLN A 66 2.56 1.62 -10.78
CA GLN A 66 2.67 0.15 -10.73
C GLN A 66 1.33 -0.56 -10.98
N ILE A 67 0.24 -0.01 -10.46
CA ILE A 67 -1.11 -0.61 -10.62
C ILE A 67 -1.91 -0.03 -11.79
N LYS A 68 -1.31 0.91 -12.54
CA LYS A 68 -1.86 1.61 -13.71
C LYS A 68 -3.14 2.39 -13.40
N VAL A 69 -3.14 3.16 -12.32
CA VAL A 69 -4.27 4.03 -11.92
C VAL A 69 -3.82 5.48 -11.76
N THR A 70 -4.76 6.40 -11.60
CA THR A 70 -4.46 7.81 -11.40
C THR A 70 -4.23 8.10 -9.90
N PRO A 71 -3.13 8.79 -9.51
CA PRO A 71 -2.84 9.09 -8.11
C PRO A 71 -3.90 9.98 -7.44
N ASP A 72 -4.63 10.78 -8.21
CA ASP A 72 -5.74 11.63 -7.76
C ASP A 72 -6.87 10.83 -7.09
N LEU A 73 -7.03 9.55 -7.46
CA LEU A 73 -8.03 8.66 -6.86
C LEU A 73 -7.83 8.46 -5.36
N LEU A 74 -6.61 8.66 -4.84
CA LEU A 74 -6.32 8.52 -3.42
C LEU A 74 -7.08 9.56 -2.60
N GLY A 75 -7.26 10.78 -3.11
CA GLY A 75 -8.04 11.83 -2.42
C GLY A 75 -9.53 11.47 -2.26
N SER A 76 -10.04 10.58 -3.10
CA SER A 76 -11.40 10.05 -3.03
C SER A 76 -11.50 8.72 -2.25
N TYR A 77 -10.36 8.17 -1.80
CA TYR A 77 -10.34 6.97 -0.98
C TYR A 77 -10.73 7.33 0.45
N ASP A 78 -11.80 6.71 0.93
CA ASP A 78 -12.20 6.80 2.32
C ASP A 78 -11.32 5.84 3.11
N PHE A 79 -10.33 6.35 3.86
CA PHE A 79 -9.48 5.50 4.68
C PHE A 79 -10.36 4.96 5.81
N PRO A 80 -10.71 3.66 5.78
CA PRO A 80 -11.69 3.17 6.70
C PRO A 80 -11.03 2.98 8.06
N VAL A 81 -11.28 3.89 8.99
CA VAL A 81 -10.87 3.82 10.41
C VAL A 81 -11.14 2.44 11.05
N VAL A 82 -12.05 1.63 10.50
CA VAL A 82 -12.49 0.33 11.07
C VAL A 82 -12.66 -0.83 10.06
N ARG A 83 -12.17 -0.74 8.81
CA ARG A 83 -12.13 -1.95 7.92
C ARG A 83 -10.83 -2.75 8.06
N ALA A 84 -10.19 -2.65 9.22
CA ALA A 84 -9.09 -3.50 9.63
C ALA A 84 -9.43 -4.99 9.45
N GLY A 85 -10.68 -5.44 9.59
CA GLY A 85 -11.04 -6.86 9.43
C GLY A 85 -10.77 -7.47 8.04
N VAL A 86 -11.07 -6.76 6.95
CA VAL A 86 -10.82 -7.26 5.59
C VAL A 86 -9.34 -7.08 5.23
N MET A 87 -8.76 -5.95 5.61
CA MET A 87 -7.33 -5.67 5.39
C MET A 87 -6.45 -6.63 6.19
N VAL A 88 -6.73 -6.86 7.47
CA VAL A 88 -6.02 -7.79 8.35
C VAL A 88 -6.17 -9.21 7.86
N ASN A 89 -7.32 -9.62 7.31
CA ASN A 89 -7.44 -10.97 6.75
C ASN A 89 -6.60 -11.12 5.47
N LYS A 90 -6.59 -10.12 4.57
CA LYS A 90 -5.72 -10.11 3.38
C LYS A 90 -4.22 -10.02 3.76
N PHE A 91 -3.87 -9.20 4.75
CA PHE A 91 -2.52 -9.04 5.28
C PHE A 91 -2.04 -10.31 6.01
N CYS A 92 -2.88 -10.90 6.86
CA CYS A 92 -2.58 -12.16 7.54
C CYS A 92 -2.42 -13.31 6.54
N ARG A 93 -3.21 -13.36 5.45
CA ARG A 93 -2.99 -14.32 4.35
C ARG A 93 -1.64 -14.11 3.63
N ARG A 94 -1.14 -12.87 3.54
CA ARG A 94 0.20 -12.58 3.01
C ARG A 94 1.28 -13.07 3.97
N SER A 95 1.20 -12.67 5.24
CA SER A 95 2.17 -13.06 6.28
C SER A 95 2.27 -14.59 6.44
N LYS A 96 1.13 -15.31 6.40
CA LYS A 96 1.12 -16.78 6.41
C LYS A 96 1.77 -17.41 5.18
N ARG A 97 1.69 -16.80 3.99
CA ARG A 97 2.34 -17.31 2.79
C ARG A 97 3.86 -17.08 2.79
N HIS A 98 4.31 -15.96 3.35
CA HIS A 98 5.74 -15.68 3.49
C HIS A 98 6.43 -16.70 4.44
N PHE A 99 5.70 -17.20 5.44
CA PHE A 99 6.20 -18.26 6.34
C PHE A 99 6.29 -19.65 5.68
N LEU A 100 5.48 -19.92 4.65
CA LEU A 100 5.44 -21.23 3.96
C LEU A 100 6.47 -21.37 2.84
N VAL A 101 7.15 -20.28 2.43
CA VAL A 101 8.18 -20.31 1.38
C VAL A 101 9.60 -20.41 1.96
N HIS A 102 9.75 -20.27 3.27
CA HIS A 102 11.03 -20.39 4.00
C HIS A 102 11.02 -21.47 5.10
N GLY A 103 10.12 -22.46 5.01
CA GLY A 103 10.04 -23.61 5.91
C GLY A 103 10.44 -24.91 5.22
#